data_AF-A0A3D2JNJ2-F1
#
_entry.id   AF-A0A3D2JNJ2-F1
#
_cell.length_a   1.000
_cell.length_b   1.000
_cell.length_c   1.000
_cell.angle_alpha   90.00
_cell.angle_beta   90.00
_cell.angle_gamma   90.00
#
_symmetry.space_group_name_H-M   'P 1'
#
loop_
_entity.id
_entity.type
_entity.pdbx_description
1 polymer ?
#
loop_
_entity_poly.entity_id
_entity_poly.type
_entity_poly.pdbx_seq_one_letter_code
_entity_poly.pdbx_strand_id
1 'polypeptide(L)'
;IIGVYWTYESIVMGREGFETNVIYPHDWNVPSYYELVLVTSEDNVENNPDLVERFVSAFNKGYEQAASDPQGSVDTMLALNPDAEIDEVTDREGVELLAPLWKSGSAEVGSLDGSRWDSLVEWMKTQDLVGDSLVAADAYDSSFSK
;
A
#
# COMPACT_ATOMS: atom_id res chain seq x y z
N ILE A 1 -0.72 -8.73 6.22
CA ILE A 1 0.16 -7.56 6.09
C ILE A 1 1.57 -8.07 6.31
N ILE A 2 2.48 -7.80 5.38
CA ILE A 2 3.87 -8.30 5.36
C ILE A 2 4.89 -7.16 5.39
N GLY A 3 4.55 -6.02 4.83
CA GLY A 3 5.25 -4.75 4.84
C GLY A 3 5.74 -4.36 6.23
N VAL A 4 4.83 -4.40 7.21
CA VAL A 4 5.14 -4.05 8.60
C VAL A 4 6.26 -4.89 9.21
N TYR A 5 6.43 -6.16 8.79
CA TYR A 5 7.47 -7.03 9.35
C TYR A 5 8.88 -6.62 8.93
N TRP A 6 9.03 -6.03 7.74
CA TRP A 6 10.34 -5.66 7.22
C TRP A 6 10.63 -4.16 7.31
N THR A 7 9.60 -3.33 7.46
CA THR A 7 9.75 -1.90 7.77
C THR A 7 9.72 -1.69 9.27
N TYR A 8 8.55 -1.73 9.90
CA TYR A 8 8.36 -1.29 11.29
C TYR A 8 8.94 -2.27 12.31
N GLU A 9 8.53 -3.54 12.27
CA GLU A 9 8.93 -4.52 13.29
C GLU A 9 10.42 -4.85 13.22
N SER A 10 11.02 -4.88 12.03
CA SER A 10 12.47 -5.12 11.88
C SER A 10 13.31 -4.01 12.55
N ILE A 11 12.88 -2.75 12.41
CA ILE A 11 13.50 -1.58 13.03
C ILE A 11 13.39 -1.69 14.55
N VAL A 12 12.18 -1.93 15.06
CA VAL A 12 11.94 -2.06 16.51
C VAL A 12 12.80 -3.20 17.09
N MET A 13 12.75 -4.38 16.48
CA MET A 13 13.51 -5.55 16.94
C MET A 13 15.02 -5.32 16.91
N GLY A 14 15.54 -4.66 15.86
CA GLY A 14 16.95 -4.29 15.76
C GLY A 14 17.38 -3.32 16.86
N ARG A 15 16.53 -2.36 17.22
CA ARG A 15 16.76 -1.41 18.32
C ARG A 15 16.76 -2.08 19.69
N GLU A 16 15.97 -3.13 19.85
CA GLU A 16 15.97 -3.98 21.06
C GLU A 16 17.15 -4.98 21.10
N GLY A 17 17.99 -5.01 20.07
CA GLY A 17 19.20 -5.84 20.01
C GLY A 17 18.94 -7.27 19.54
N PHE A 18 17.79 -7.53 18.91
CA PHE A 18 17.49 -8.82 18.30
C PHE A 18 17.98 -8.86 16.85
N GLU A 19 18.55 -10.00 16.45
CA GLU A 19 18.80 -10.28 15.04
C GLU A 19 17.48 -10.63 14.34
N THR A 20 17.18 -9.96 13.24
CA THR A 20 15.95 -10.16 12.47
C THR A 20 16.24 -10.85 11.15
N ASN A 21 15.40 -11.80 10.77
CA ASN A 21 15.37 -12.38 9.43
C ASN A 21 13.98 -12.20 8.83
N VAL A 22 13.89 -11.55 7.68
CA VAL A 22 12.63 -11.31 6.97
C VAL A 22 12.47 -12.35 5.87
N ILE A 23 11.31 -13.00 5.82
CA ILE A 23 10.95 -13.94 4.75
C ILE A 23 10.05 -13.20 3.76
N TYR A 24 10.56 -12.93 2.57
CA TYR A 24 9.78 -12.24 1.54
C TYR A 24 8.92 -13.23 0.74
N PRO A 25 7.61 -12.97 0.54
CA PRO A 25 6.72 -13.88 -0.20
C PRO A 25 7.17 -14.17 -1.63
N HIS A 26 7.79 -13.20 -2.30
CA HIS A 26 8.24 -13.34 -3.68
C HIS A 26 9.39 -14.35 -3.82
N ASP A 27 10.16 -14.58 -2.75
CA ASP A 27 11.16 -15.66 -2.71
C ASP A 27 10.52 -17.06 -2.66
N TRP A 28 9.21 -17.12 -2.39
CA TRP A 28 8.41 -18.34 -2.22
C TRP A 28 7.28 -18.46 -3.25
N ASN A 29 7.49 -17.91 -4.45
CA ASN A 29 6.56 -17.98 -5.59
C ASN A 29 5.22 -17.28 -5.39
N VAL A 30 5.08 -16.42 -4.38
CA VAL A 30 3.93 -15.52 -4.31
C VAL A 30 4.16 -14.39 -5.33
N PRO A 31 3.25 -14.15 -6.29
CA PRO A 31 3.44 -13.10 -7.28
C PRO A 31 3.46 -11.73 -6.62
N SER A 32 4.01 -10.72 -7.30
CA SER A 32 3.90 -9.34 -6.83
C SER A 32 2.44 -8.90 -6.77
N TYR A 33 1.99 -8.39 -5.62
CA TYR A 33 0.64 -7.89 -5.40
C TYR A 33 0.66 -6.49 -4.77
N TYR A 34 -0.49 -5.82 -4.75
CA TYR A 34 -0.68 -4.60 -3.99
C TYR A 34 -0.93 -4.94 -2.53
N GLU A 35 0.01 -4.59 -1.65
CA GLU A 35 -0.13 -4.92 -0.24
C GLU A 35 -1.24 -4.13 0.45
N LEU A 36 -1.36 -2.85 0.12
CA LEU A 36 -2.42 -1.97 0.59
C LEU A 36 -3.09 -1.31 -0.62
N VAL A 37 -4.42 -1.27 -0.58
CA VAL A 37 -5.25 -0.64 -1.60
C VAL A 37 -6.32 0.20 -0.92
N LEU A 38 -6.72 1.29 -1.58
CA LEU A 38 -7.89 2.05 -1.18
C LEU A 38 -9.14 1.30 -1.65
N VAL A 39 -10.12 1.13 -0.76
CA VAL A 39 -11.38 0.43 -1.06
C VAL A 39 -12.58 1.33 -0.75
N THR A 40 -13.63 1.18 -1.55
CA THR A 40 -14.94 1.81 -1.34
C THR A 40 -16.03 0.83 -1.78
N SER A 41 -17.29 1.08 -1.44
CA SER A 41 -18.41 0.25 -1.87
C SER A 41 -18.79 0.50 -3.34
N GLU A 42 -19.34 -0.51 -4.00
CA GLU A 42 -19.94 -0.39 -5.34
C GLU A 42 -20.99 0.73 -5.38
N ASP A 43 -21.85 0.82 -4.35
CA ASP A 43 -22.83 1.91 -4.21
C ASP A 43 -22.20 3.31 -4.30
N ASN A 44 -20.98 3.52 -3.77
CA ASN A 44 -20.30 4.81 -3.85
C ASN A 44 -19.74 5.07 -5.25
N VAL A 45 -19.21 4.04 -5.90
CA VAL A 45 -18.73 4.13 -7.29
C VAL A 45 -19.89 4.48 -8.23
N GLU A 46 -21.03 3.83 -8.06
CA GLU A 46 -22.20 4.01 -8.93
C GLU A 46 -22.96 5.32 -8.64
N ASN A 47 -23.25 5.60 -7.38
CA ASN A 47 -24.15 6.70 -7.01
C ASN A 47 -23.42 7.99 -6.61
N ASN A 48 -22.13 7.91 -6.28
CA ASN A 48 -21.32 9.06 -5.87
C ASN A 48 -19.95 9.13 -6.58
N PRO A 49 -19.86 8.94 -7.91
CA PRO A 49 -18.57 8.86 -8.61
C PRO A 49 -17.72 10.14 -8.44
N ASP A 50 -18.35 11.31 -8.41
CA ASP A 50 -17.66 12.60 -8.21
C ASP A 50 -16.99 12.69 -6.82
N LEU A 51 -17.62 12.10 -5.79
CA LEU A 51 -17.02 11.99 -4.45
C LEU A 51 -15.80 11.08 -4.47
N VAL A 52 -15.91 9.93 -5.13
CA VAL A 52 -14.81 8.96 -5.24
C VAL A 52 -13.63 9.58 -5.99
N GLU A 53 -13.86 10.19 -7.15
CA GLU A 53 -12.81 10.84 -7.95
C GLU A 53 -12.09 11.93 -7.16
N ARG A 54 -12.84 12.81 -6.49
CA ARG A 54 -12.26 13.90 -5.68
C ARG A 54 -11.46 13.38 -4.49
N PHE A 55 -11.91 12.30 -3.85
CA PHE A 55 -11.18 11.69 -2.75
C PHE A 55 -9.88 11.05 -3.24
N VAL A 56 -9.94 10.23 -4.30
CA VAL A 56 -8.76 9.56 -4.87
C VAL A 56 -7.73 10.59 -5.34
N SER A 57 -8.17 11.66 -6.01
CA SER A 57 -7.27 12.74 -6.43
C SER A 57 -6.59 13.44 -5.25
N ALA A 58 -7.33 13.72 -4.16
CA ALA A 58 -6.75 14.33 -2.97
C ALA A 58 -5.78 13.38 -2.25
N PHE A 59 -6.14 12.10 -2.16
CA PHE A 59 -5.31 11.06 -1.57
C PHE A 59 -3.98 10.91 -2.32
N ASN A 60 -4.03 10.79 -3.66
CA ASN A 60 -2.84 10.66 -4.49
C ASN A 60 -1.93 11.89 -4.36
N LYS A 61 -2.49 13.11 -4.37
CA LYS A 61 -1.71 14.34 -4.13
C LYS A 61 -1.01 14.38 -2.79
N GLY A 62 -1.64 13.82 -1.74
CA GLY A 62 -1.02 13.69 -0.42
C GLY A 62 0.19 12.77 -0.46
N TYR A 63 0.06 11.61 -1.11
CA TYR A 63 1.16 10.66 -1.26
C TYR A 63 2.26 11.17 -2.21
N GLU A 64 1.94 11.93 -3.25
CA GLU A 64 2.94 12.59 -4.09
C GLU A 64 3.78 13.59 -3.30
N GLN A 65 3.12 14.40 -2.45
CA GLN A 65 3.82 15.31 -1.55
C GLN A 65 4.68 14.55 -0.54
N ALA A 66 4.12 13.52 0.09
CA ALA A 66 4.86 12.67 1.03
C ALA A 66 6.05 11.97 0.36
N ALA A 67 5.91 11.48 -0.87
CA ALA A 67 7.00 10.88 -1.62
C ALA A 67 8.11 11.88 -1.96
N SER A 68 7.77 13.16 -2.14
CA SER A 68 8.72 14.23 -2.41
C SER A 68 9.47 14.73 -1.17
N ASP A 69 8.85 14.58 0.00
CA ASP A 69 9.42 14.91 1.32
C ASP A 69 8.99 13.89 2.38
N PRO A 70 9.62 12.70 2.42
CA PRO A 70 9.23 11.63 3.34
C PRO A 70 9.30 12.05 4.81
N GLN A 71 10.36 12.75 5.21
CA GLN A 71 10.52 13.22 6.59
C GLN A 71 9.48 14.29 6.95
N GLY A 72 9.21 15.24 6.04
CA GLY A 72 8.15 16.24 6.25
C GLY A 72 6.75 15.62 6.34
N SER A 73 6.53 14.46 5.71
CA SER A 73 5.28 13.71 5.88
C SER A 73 5.10 13.16 7.31
N VAL A 74 6.20 12.70 7.94
CA VAL A 74 6.20 12.28 9.35
C VAL A 74 5.97 13.48 10.27
N ASP A 75 6.61 14.62 9.99
CA ASP A 75 6.38 15.86 10.75
C ASP A 75 4.91 16.28 10.70
N THR A 76 4.29 16.20 9.51
CA THR A 76 2.87 16.50 9.32
C THR A 76 1.99 15.52 10.08
N MET A 77 2.31 14.22 10.03
CA MET A 77 1.59 13.18 10.76
C MET A 77 1.61 13.42 12.27
N LEU A 78 2.79 13.71 12.85
CA LEU A 78 2.95 14.01 14.28
C LEU A 78 2.19 15.27 14.69
N ALA A 79 2.28 16.34 13.89
CA ALA A 79 1.62 17.61 14.18
C ALA A 79 0.08 17.51 14.17
N LEU A 80 -0.48 16.68 13.29
CA LEU A 80 -1.93 16.48 13.17
C LEU A 80 -2.49 15.46 14.17
N ASN A 81 -1.63 14.63 14.76
CA ASN A 81 -2.03 13.57 15.69
C ASN A 81 -1.29 13.67 17.04
N PRO A 82 -1.42 14.80 17.77
CA PRO A 82 -0.63 15.05 18.99
C PRO A 82 -0.94 14.06 20.14
N ASP A 83 -2.11 13.44 20.11
CA ASP A 83 -2.54 12.47 21.13
C ASP A 83 -2.28 11.01 20.71
N ALA A 84 -1.72 10.78 19.52
CA ALA A 84 -1.41 9.43 19.04
C ALA A 84 -0.08 8.92 19.62
N GLU A 85 -0.05 7.64 20.00
CA GLU A 85 1.17 6.94 20.39
C GLU A 85 1.96 6.57 19.13
N ILE A 86 2.76 7.52 18.64
CA ILE A 86 3.62 7.37 17.45
C ILE A 86 5.08 7.27 17.92
N ASP A 87 5.75 6.17 17.57
CA ASP A 87 7.21 6.08 17.72
C ASP A 87 7.87 6.82 16.57
N GLU A 88 8.12 8.12 16.78
CA GLU A 88 8.74 9.01 15.82
C GLU A 88 10.04 8.43 15.23
N VAL A 89 10.87 7.75 16.04
CA VAL A 89 12.15 7.23 15.53
C VAL A 89 11.90 6.09 14.55
N THR A 90 11.01 5.16 14.91
CA THR A 90 10.65 4.04 14.05
C THR A 90 9.95 4.51 12.78
N ASP A 91 9.04 5.49 12.85
CA ASP A 91 8.35 6.03 11.67
C ASP A 91 9.28 6.81 10.75
N ARG A 92 10.26 7.56 11.30
CA ARG A 92 11.28 8.25 10.49
C ARG A 92 12.19 7.30 9.74
N GLU A 93 12.57 6.17 10.34
CA GLU A 93 13.34 5.13 9.64
C GLU A 93 12.46 4.35 8.65
N GLY A 94 11.22 4.04 9.04
CA GLY A 94 10.26 3.30 8.23
C GLY A 94 9.83 4.04 6.97
N VAL A 95 9.63 5.37 7.03
CA VAL A 95 9.20 6.16 5.88
C VAL A 95 10.23 6.16 4.76
N GLU A 96 11.52 6.09 5.08
CA GLU A 96 12.61 5.98 4.08
C GLU A 96 12.57 4.65 3.33
N LEU A 97 12.10 3.58 3.98
CA LEU A 97 11.90 2.28 3.35
C LEU A 97 10.61 2.23 2.51
N LEU A 98 9.56 2.90 2.96
CA LEU A 98 8.24 2.89 2.33
C LEU A 98 8.12 3.84 1.14
N ALA A 99 8.69 5.05 1.23
CA ALA A 99 8.54 6.08 0.20
C ALA A 99 8.94 5.63 -1.22
N PRO A 100 10.03 4.84 -1.41
CA PRO A 100 10.37 4.26 -2.72
C PRO A 100 9.31 3.32 -3.30
N LEU A 101 8.41 2.77 -2.47
CA LEU A 101 7.38 1.81 -2.86
C LEU A 101 6.04 2.45 -3.20
N TRP A 102 5.79 3.70 -2.78
CA TRP A 102 4.57 4.43 -3.11
C TRP A 102 4.43 4.72 -4.61
N LYS A 103 5.53 4.61 -5.37
CA LYS A 103 5.58 4.78 -6.81
C LYS A 103 6.22 3.55 -7.47
N SER A 104 5.55 2.99 -8.48
CA SER A 104 6.09 1.88 -9.26
C SER A 104 6.73 2.39 -10.55
N GLY A 105 8.05 2.53 -10.57
CA GLY A 105 8.79 3.00 -11.74
C GLY A 105 8.37 4.41 -12.18
N SER A 106 7.92 4.56 -13.44
CA SER A 106 7.44 5.84 -13.96
C SER A 106 5.94 6.08 -13.73
N ALA A 107 5.19 5.09 -13.22
CA ALA A 107 3.76 5.22 -13.00
C ALA A 107 3.46 6.26 -11.92
N GLU A 108 2.32 6.95 -12.02
CA GLU A 108 1.88 7.90 -11.01
C GLU A 108 1.46 7.17 -9.72
N VAL A 109 1.51 7.88 -8.59
CA VAL A 109 1.06 7.36 -7.30
C VAL A 109 -0.41 6.93 -7.41
N GLY A 110 -0.75 5.76 -6.86
CA GLY A 110 -2.11 5.23 -6.91
C GLY A 110 -2.48 4.54 -8.23
N SER A 111 -1.55 4.39 -9.18
CA SER A 111 -1.76 3.62 -10.41
C SER A 111 -1.99 2.14 -10.13
N LEU A 112 -3.03 1.58 -10.76
CA LEU A 112 -3.36 0.15 -10.72
C LEU A 112 -2.99 -0.54 -12.04
N ASP A 113 -2.25 -1.63 -11.94
CA ASP A 113 -1.83 -2.50 -13.04
C ASP A 113 -2.66 -3.79 -13.00
N GLY A 114 -3.53 -3.96 -14.00
CA GLY A 114 -4.41 -5.12 -14.12
C GLY A 114 -3.65 -6.44 -14.17
N SER A 115 -2.44 -6.47 -14.74
CA SER A 115 -1.66 -7.70 -14.84
C SER A 115 -1.21 -8.24 -13.48
N ARG A 116 -1.06 -7.36 -12.47
CA ARG A 116 -0.79 -7.76 -11.09
C ARG A 116 -2.01 -8.44 -10.45
N TRP A 117 -3.20 -7.90 -10.69
CA TRP A 117 -4.46 -8.51 -10.25
C TRP A 117 -4.70 -9.87 -10.90
N ASP A 118 -4.49 -9.97 -12.22
CA ASP A 118 -4.58 -11.23 -12.96
C ASP A 118 -3.63 -12.28 -12.38
N SER A 119 -2.36 -11.91 -12.19
CA SER A 119 -1.33 -12.80 -11.65
C SER A 119 -1.66 -13.26 -10.23
N LEU A 120 -2.16 -12.36 -9.38
CA LEU A 120 -2.56 -12.69 -8.02
C LEU A 120 -3.75 -13.65 -7.99
N VAL A 121 -4.82 -13.34 -8.74
CA VAL A 121 -6.03 -14.19 -8.77
C VAL A 121 -5.71 -15.56 -9.33
N GLU A 122 -4.92 -15.65 -10.40
CA GLU A 122 -4.51 -16.95 -10.95
C GLU A 122 -3.69 -17.74 -9.93
N TRP A 123 -2.71 -17.11 -9.28
CA TRP A 123 -1.96 -17.76 -8.21
C TRP A 123 -2.89 -18.25 -7.09
N MET A 124 -3.82 -17.43 -6.60
CA MET A 124 -4.77 -17.83 -5.56
C MET A 124 -5.64 -19.01 -5.99
N LYS A 125 -6.04 -19.11 -7.25
CA LYS A 125 -6.74 -20.29 -7.80
C LYS A 125 -5.85 -21.52 -7.80
N THR A 126 -4.59 -21.42 -8.26
CA THR A 126 -3.65 -22.56 -8.23
C THR A 126 -3.35 -23.07 -6.82
N GLN A 127 -3.53 -22.23 -5.80
CA GLN A 127 -3.37 -22.57 -4.39
C GLN A 127 -4.70 -22.96 -3.71
N ASP A 128 -5.81 -23.10 -4.46
CA ASP A 128 -7.15 -23.41 -3.96
C ASP A 128 -7.66 -22.41 -2.87
N LEU A 129 -7.19 -21.16 -2.90
CA LEU A 129 -7.56 -20.12 -1.92
C LEU A 129 -8.87 -19.40 -2.28
N VAL A 130 -9.22 -19.39 -3.57
CA VAL A 130 -10.42 -18.75 -4.12
C VAL A 130 -11.06 -19.65 -5.16
N GLY A 131 -12.35 -19.44 -5.43
CA GLY A 131 -13.06 -20.21 -6.45
C GLY A 131 -12.66 -19.83 -7.88
N ASP A 132 -12.76 -20.80 -8.79
CA ASP A 132 -12.43 -20.63 -10.22
C ASP A 132 -13.23 -19.53 -10.93
N SER A 133 -14.41 -19.20 -10.39
CA SER A 133 -15.30 -18.17 -10.94
C SER A 133 -14.84 -16.74 -10.66
N LEU A 134 -13.85 -16.51 -9.79
CA LEU A 134 -13.36 -15.15 -9.51
C LEU A 134 -12.70 -14.55 -10.76
N VAL A 135 -13.11 -13.33 -11.12
CA VAL A 135 -12.55 -12.56 -12.23
C VAL A 135 -11.78 -11.37 -11.65
N ALA A 136 -10.51 -11.23 -12.01
CA ALA A 136 -9.64 -10.21 -11.44
C ALA A 136 -10.09 -8.77 -11.75
N ALA A 137 -10.64 -8.55 -12.95
CA ALA A 137 -11.15 -7.25 -13.38
C ALA A 137 -12.35 -6.75 -12.56
N ASP A 138 -13.07 -7.63 -11.86
CA ASP A 138 -14.18 -7.24 -10.99
C ASP A 138 -13.68 -6.76 -9.60
N ALA A 139 -12.39 -6.96 -9.29
CA ALA A 139 -11.81 -6.67 -7.98
C ALA A 139 -11.21 -5.25 -7.86
N TYR A 140 -11.16 -4.48 -8.94
CA TYR A 140 -10.60 -3.13 -8.93
C TYR A 140 -11.23 -2.21 -9.99
N ASP A 141 -11.17 -0.90 -9.77
CA ASP A 141 -11.53 0.11 -10.76
C ASP A 141 -10.41 1.16 -10.88
N SER A 142 -9.71 1.17 -12.02
CA SER A 142 -8.63 2.10 -12.29
C SER A 142 -9.10 3.42 -12.93
N SER A 143 -10.40 3.60 -13.16
CA SER A 143 -10.93 4.78 -13.85
C SER A 143 -10.79 6.07 -13.02
N PHE A 144 -10.62 5.93 -11.70
CA PHE A 144 -10.42 7.03 -10.73
C PHE A 144 -8.95 7.36 -10.45
N SER A 145 -7.99 6.59 -10.97
CA SER A 145 -6.54 6.80 -10.76
C SER A 145 -5.89 7.69 -11.83
N LYS A 146 -6.63 8.68 -12.35
CA LYS A 146 -6.19 9.58 -13.43
C LYS A 146 -5.64 10.91 -12.94
#